data_AF-A0A971XPU1-F1
#
_entry.id   AF-A0A971XPU1-F1
#
_cell.length_a   1.000
_cell.length_b   1.000
_cell.length_c   1.000
_cell.angle_alpha   90.00
_cell.angle_beta   90.00
_cell.angle_gamma   90.00
#
_symmetry.space_group_name_H-M   'P 1'
#
loop_
_entity.id
_entity.type
_entity.pdbx_description
1 polymer ?
#
loop_
_entity_poly.entity_id
_entity_poly.type
_entity_poly.pdbx_seq_one_letter_code
_entity_poly.pdbx_strand_id
1 'polypeptide(L)' 'MPEAELARKYEQQAVLGRMVTARDIANMALFSASDAAGSVTGQALVVDGHTQALI' A
#
# COMPACT_ATOMS: atom_id res chain seq x y z
N MET A 1 6.26 -24.91 2.65
CA MET A 1 6.54 -24.04 3.81
C MET A 1 5.23 -23.83 4.56
N PRO A 2 5.23 -23.73 5.90
CA PRO A 2 4.03 -23.41 6.68
C PRO A 2 3.45 -22.03 6.28
N GLU A 3 2.13 -21.88 6.32
CA GLU A 3 1.40 -20.67 5.88
C GLU A 3 1.89 -19.38 6.55
N ALA A 4 2.15 -19.43 7.86
CA ALA A 4 2.66 -18.30 8.63
C ALA A 4 4.07 -17.84 8.19
N GLU A 5 4.89 -18.75 7.68
CA GLU A 5 6.23 -18.44 7.20
C GLU A 5 6.18 -17.76 5.82
N LEU A 6 5.20 -18.14 5.00
CA LEU A 6 4.93 -17.49 3.71
C LEU A 6 4.43 -16.05 3.90
N ALA A 7 3.47 -15.84 4.81
CA ALA A 7 2.97 -14.50 5.14
C ALA A 7 4.09 -13.57 5.62
N ARG A 8 4.98 -14.04 6.51
CA ARG A 8 6.15 -13.28 6.97
C ARG A 8 7.12 -12.92 5.84
N LYS A 9 7.33 -13.81 4.87
CA LYS A 9 8.17 -13.50 3.71
C LYS A 9 7.55 -12.42 2.83
N TYR A 10 6.24 -12.41 2.65
CA TYR A 10 5.54 -11.35 1.91
C TYR A 10 5.56 -10.01 2.66
N GLU A 11 5.38 -10.03 3.98
CA GLU A 11 5.48 -8.82 4.83
C GLU A 11 6.85 -8.13 4.74
N GLN A 12 7.93 -8.90 4.51
CA GLN A 12 9.28 -8.38 4.35
C GLN A 12 9.54 -7.74 2.97
N GLN A 13 8.64 -7.90 2.00
CA GLN A 13 8.81 -7.35 0.65
C GLN A 13 8.36 -5.89 0.51
N ALA A 14 7.57 -5.39 1.47
CA ALA A 14 7.25 -3.97 1.60
C ALA A 14 8.30 -3.31 2.50
N VAL A 15 8.90 -2.20 2.06
CA VAL A 15 9.81 -1.39 2.91
C VAL A 15 9.10 -0.90 4.17
N LEU A 16 7.77 -0.77 4.11
CA LEU A 16 6.92 -0.43 5.25
C LEU A 16 7.00 -1.46 6.41
N GLY A 17 7.57 -2.65 6.19
CA GLY A 17 7.73 -3.69 7.20
C GLY A 17 6.42 -4.35 7.64
N ARG A 18 5.33 -4.09 6.90
CA ARG A 18 4.01 -4.69 7.04
C ARG A 18 3.28 -4.67 5.71
N MET A 19 2.29 -5.55 5.58
CA MET A 19 1.31 -5.43 4.51
C MET A 19 0.49 -4.14 4.65
N VAL A 20 0.11 -3.55 3.52
CA VAL A 20 -0.91 -2.52 3.48
C VAL A 20 -2.26 -3.10 3.91
N THR A 21 -3.05 -2.29 4.60
CA THR A 21 -4.37 -2.65 5.10
C THR A 21 -5.44 -2.02 4.25
N ALA A 22 -6.68 -2.55 4.33
CA ALA A 22 -7.84 -1.92 3.71
C ALA A 22 -8.03 -0.46 4.18
N ARG A 23 -7.61 -0.14 5.41
CA ARG A 23 -7.70 1.21 5.94
C ARG A 23 -6.71 2.17 5.27
N ASP A 24 -5.52 1.70 4.89
CA ASP A 24 -4.54 2.53 4.16
C ASP A 24 -5.10 2.94 2.80
N ILE A 25 -5.75 2.02 2.08
CA ILE A 25 -6.44 2.30 0.81
C ILE A 25 -7.59 3.28 1.02
N ALA A 26 -8.45 3.04 2.01
CA ALA A 26 -9.60 3.89 2.30
C ALA A 26 -9.18 5.33 2.64
N ASN A 27 -8.09 5.50 3.38
CA ASN A 27 -7.55 6.83 3.70
C ASN A 27 -7.02 7.55 2.45
N MET A 28 -6.34 6.85 1.54
CA MET A 28 -5.88 7.45 0.27
C MET A 28 -7.06 7.85 -0.62
N ALA A 29 -8.10 7.02 -0.68
CA ALA A 29 -9.34 7.34 -1.39
C ALA A 29 -10.02 8.58 -0.79
N LEU A 30 -10.11 8.65 0.54
CA LEU A 30 -10.68 9.80 1.25
C LEU A 30 -9.88 11.08 0.98
N PHE A 31 -8.55 11.03 1.03
CA PHE A 31 -7.70 12.16 0.67
C PHE A 31 -7.95 12.60 -0.78
N SER A 32 -7.91 11.66 -1.73
CA SER A 32 -8.11 11.92 -3.16
C SER A 32 -9.47 12.53 -3.48
N ALA A 33 -10.50 12.20 -2.70
CA ALA A 33 -11.85 12.73 -2.85
C ALA A 33 -12.09 14.07 -2.11
N SER A 34 -11.11 14.53 -1.33
CA SER A 34 -11.22 15.77 -0.54
C SER A 34 -10.72 16.99 -1.30
N ASP A 35 -11.11 18.19 -0.84
CA ASP A 35 -10.61 19.46 -1.37
C ASP A 35 -9.08 19.59 -1.29
N ALA A 36 -8.43 18.86 -0.37
CA ALA A 36 -6.98 18.88 -0.21
C ALA A 36 -6.23 18.31 -1.44
N ALA A 37 -6.91 17.47 -2.23
CA ALA A 37 -6.36 16.90 -3.45
C ALA A 37 -6.74 17.70 -4.72
N GLY A 38 -7.24 18.95 -4.58
CA GLY A 38 -7.83 19.72 -5.69
C GLY A 38 -6.94 19.98 -6.91
N SER A 39 -5.63 19.80 -6.81
CA SER A 39 -4.68 19.88 -7.95
C SER A 39 -4.01 18.54 -8.30
N VAL A 40 -4.38 17.44 -7.65
CA VAL A 40 -3.85 16.11 -7.89
C VAL A 40 -4.77 15.39 -8.88
N THR A 41 -4.41 15.41 -10.16
CA THR A 41 -5.20 14.79 -11.23
C THR A 41 -4.32 14.06 -12.25
N GLY A 42 -4.89 13.03 -12.89
CA GLY A 42 -4.19 12.20 -13.88
C GLY A 42 -3.05 11.34 -13.32
N GLN A 43 -2.95 11.20 -12.00
CA GLN A 43 -1.89 10.43 -11.33
C GLN A 43 -2.35 9.03 -10.95
N ALA A 44 -1.45 8.06 -11.08
CA ALA A 44 -1.59 6.76 -10.43
C ALA A 44 -0.98 6.84 -9.01
N LEU A 45 -1.83 6.86 -7.98
CA LEU A 45 -1.39 6.91 -6.58
C LEU A 45 -1.27 5.49 -6.03
N VAL A 46 -0.02 5.01 -5.88
CA VAL A 46 0.28 3.66 -5.38
C VAL A 46 0.27 3.64 -3.86
N VAL A 47 -0.41 2.64 -3.28
CA VAL A 47 -0.47 2.39 -1.83
C VAL A 47 -0.16 0.93 -1.56
N ASP A 48 1.12 0.60 -1.56
CA ASP A 48 1.63 -0.78 -1.48
C ASP A 48 2.73 -0.96 -0.42
N GLY A 49 3.13 0.11 0.28
CA GLY A 49 4.24 0.05 1.24
C GLY A 49 5.62 0.02 0.58
N HIS A 50 5.71 0.43 -0.70
CA HIS A 50 6.89 0.37 -1.57
C HIS A 50 7.38 -1.06 -1.75
N THR A 51 6.67 -1.82 -2.59
CA THR A 51 7.02 -3.19 -2.94
C THR A 51 8.34 -3.20 -3.73
N GLN A 52 9.44 -3.72 -3.17
CA GLN A 52 10.76 -3.63 -3.81
C GLN A 52 11.12 -4.79 -4.75
N ALA A 53 10.38 -5.89 -4.78
CA ALA A 53 10.51 -6.91 -5.82
C ALA A 53 9.32 -7.89 -5.81
N LEU A 54 8.70 -8.10 -6.98
CA LEU A 54 7.97 -9.34 -7.26
C LEU A 54 9.04 -10.42 -7.49
N ILE A 55 9.46 -11.11 -6.42
CA ILE A 55 10.22 -12.36 -6.54
C ILE A 55 9.25 -13.50 -6.82
#